data_AF-A0A6C1U0T1-F1
#
_entry.id   AF-A0A6C1U0T1-F1
#
_cell.length_a   1.000
_cell.length_b   1.000
_cell.length_c   1.000
_cell.angle_alpha   90.00
_cell.angle_beta   90.00
_cell.angle_gamma   90.00
#
_symmetry.space_group_name_H-M   'P 1'
#
loop_
_entity.id
_entity.type
_entity.pdbx_description
1 polymer ?
#
loop_
_entity_poly.entity_id
_entity_poly.type
_entity_poly.pdbx_seq_one_letter_code
_entity_poly.pdbx_strand_id
1 'polypeptide(L)'
;MSFSTVRLSSAALAVSAAMALSACSTQRAPEPTATPTTPVTSSSAEETTSSRASSSESATTTQAEEEAAVELVAERFSTLAPPEFFEQLDTCVAVDVESSFDCSGADIGQFQFFDSDSKAASTTQLLTELRSSRIVEDTGERVVGWSTLGTSAIITVVDNSKGQVMQQLVSSDREDPRERIIKLGLVDEDSAAATETETATETAQETEQSEPAS
;
A
#
# COMPACT_ATOMS: atom_id res chain seq x y z
N MET A 1 4.13 -50.50 40.89
CA MET A 1 5.31 -49.94 40.19
C MET A 1 4.87 -48.57 39.67
N SER A 2 4.71 -47.56 40.52
CA SER A 2 5.71 -46.56 40.95
C SER A 2 6.48 -45.95 39.77
N PHE A 3 6.07 -44.76 39.33
CA PHE A 3 6.94 -43.59 39.22
C PHE A 3 6.13 -42.35 39.57
N SER A 4 6.74 -41.51 40.41
CA SER A 4 6.16 -40.35 41.08
C SER A 4 7.11 -39.16 40.84
N THR A 5 6.56 -37.94 40.96
CA THR A 5 7.22 -36.61 41.05
C THR A 5 7.69 -36.00 39.70
N VAL A 6 7.61 -34.68 39.43
CA VAL A 6 7.80 -33.50 40.29
C VAL A 6 7.02 -32.24 39.77
N ARG A 7 6.18 -31.70 40.67
CA ARG A 7 5.86 -30.31 41.07
C ARG A 7 5.83 -29.11 40.09
N LEU A 8 4.65 -28.47 40.10
CA LEU A 8 4.39 -27.03 39.98
C LEU A 8 5.18 -26.19 40.98
N SER A 9 5.68 -25.03 40.54
CA SER A 9 5.99 -23.89 41.42
C SER A 9 5.61 -22.56 40.74
N SER A 10 4.76 -21.82 41.41
CA SER A 10 4.37 -20.43 41.13
C SER A 10 5.49 -19.45 41.49
N ALA A 11 5.57 -18.32 40.80
CA ALA A 11 6.10 -17.08 41.36
C ALA A 11 5.40 -15.87 40.70
N ALA A 12 4.50 -15.26 41.46
CA ALA A 12 3.98 -13.93 41.21
C ALA A 12 4.93 -12.89 41.82
N LEU A 13 5.15 -11.77 41.14
CA LEU A 13 5.66 -10.54 41.75
C LEU A 13 5.04 -9.34 41.03
N ALA A 14 4.22 -8.61 41.78
CA ALA A 14 3.61 -7.33 41.45
C ALA A 14 4.48 -6.17 41.99
N VAL A 15 3.99 -4.93 41.78
CA VAL A 15 4.39 -3.61 42.35
C VAL A 15 5.26 -2.76 41.40
N SER A 16 5.05 -1.47 41.13
CA SER A 16 3.97 -0.47 41.31
C SER A 16 4.36 0.83 40.56
N ALA A 17 3.38 1.72 40.38
CA ALA A 17 3.34 3.01 39.67
C ALA A 17 4.33 4.13 40.08
N ALA A 18 4.51 5.13 39.20
CA ALA A 18 4.40 6.58 39.51
C ALA A 18 4.46 7.48 38.25
N MET A 19 3.62 8.53 38.23
CA MET A 19 3.52 9.62 37.24
C MET A 19 4.55 10.73 37.51
N ALA A 20 4.91 11.54 36.49
CA ALA A 20 5.11 13.00 36.64
C ALA A 20 5.22 13.73 35.27
N LEU A 21 4.26 14.63 35.01
CA LEU A 21 4.39 15.77 34.09
C LEU A 21 5.19 16.89 34.78
N SER A 22 6.03 17.61 34.05
CA SER A 22 6.43 18.98 34.45
C SER A 22 6.78 19.84 33.23
N ALA A 23 5.94 20.85 33.03
CA ALA A 23 6.18 22.05 32.27
C ALA A 23 6.81 23.15 33.15
N CYS A 24 7.14 24.29 32.53
CA CYS A 24 7.59 25.59 33.07
C CYS A 24 9.10 25.88 33.08
N SER A 25 9.56 26.47 31.97
CA SER A 25 9.88 27.89 31.84
C SER A 25 10.52 28.68 33.01
N THR A 26 11.60 29.37 32.63
CA THR A 26 12.00 30.76 32.99
C THR A 26 13.02 31.00 34.11
N GLN A 27 14.20 31.51 33.73
CA GLN A 27 15.05 32.43 34.50
C GLN A 27 16.15 33.00 33.56
N ARG A 28 15.90 34.06 32.77
CA ARG A 28 16.15 35.51 33.00
C ARG A 28 17.63 35.99 33.03
N ALA A 29 18.06 36.48 31.85
CA ALA A 29 18.77 37.76 31.53
C ALA A 29 20.25 38.00 31.96
N PRO A 30 20.99 38.97 31.35
CA PRO A 30 20.64 39.91 30.25
C PRO A 30 21.64 39.98 29.05
N GLU A 31 21.17 40.53 27.93
CA GLU A 31 21.95 41.05 26.78
C GLU A 31 22.74 42.34 27.11
N PRO A 32 23.70 42.73 26.23
CA PRO A 32 23.41 43.90 25.40
C PRO A 32 23.93 43.84 23.93
N THR A 33 23.08 44.32 23.01
CA THR A 33 23.31 45.40 22.02
C THR A 33 24.29 45.23 20.82
N ALA A 34 23.66 45.30 19.63
CA ALA A 34 24.05 45.93 18.34
C ALA A 34 25.06 45.28 17.35
N THR A 35 24.51 44.87 16.18
CA THR A 35 24.82 45.21 14.75
C THR A 35 26.27 45.52 14.31
N PRO A 36 26.66 45.47 13.01
CA PRO A 36 26.34 44.65 11.82
C PRO A 36 27.62 44.00 11.18
N THR A 37 27.49 43.42 9.97
CA THR A 37 28.49 43.45 8.85
C THR A 37 29.15 42.11 8.48
N THR A 38 28.75 41.54 7.34
CA THR A 38 29.57 40.72 6.43
C THR A 38 30.62 41.61 5.73
N PRO A 39 31.87 41.17 5.48
CA PRO A 39 32.13 40.39 4.26
C PRO A 39 33.39 39.46 4.22
N VAL A 40 33.39 38.57 3.22
CA VAL A 40 34.47 37.81 2.51
C VAL A 40 35.91 37.69 3.05
N THR A 41 36.53 36.49 2.91
CA THR A 41 37.65 36.20 1.94
C THR A 41 38.39 34.87 2.19
N SER A 42 38.44 34.05 1.13
CA SER A 42 39.44 33.11 0.56
C SER A 42 40.32 32.10 1.34
N SER A 43 40.33 30.89 0.74
CA SER A 43 41.44 29.95 0.41
C SER A 43 42.25 29.24 1.50
N SER A 44 42.26 27.90 1.49
CA SER A 44 43.22 27.07 0.72
C SER A 44 43.05 25.56 1.01
N ALA A 45 43.54 24.74 0.09
CA ALA A 45 43.35 23.31 -0.14
C ALA A 45 43.90 22.33 0.93
N GLU A 46 43.39 21.09 0.97
CA GLU A 46 44.07 19.91 0.40
C GLU A 46 43.24 18.62 0.50
N GLU A 47 43.59 17.69 -0.38
CA GLU A 47 42.94 16.45 -0.77
C GLU A 47 42.96 15.37 0.32
N THR A 48 41.92 14.53 0.36
CA THR A 48 42.13 13.10 0.64
C THR A 48 41.08 12.28 -0.11
N THR A 49 41.55 11.65 -1.17
CA THR A 49 40.90 10.59 -1.94
C THR A 49 40.56 9.42 -1.01
N SER A 50 39.27 9.10 -0.88
CA SER A 50 38.83 7.80 -0.39
C SER A 50 37.77 7.29 -1.36
N SER A 51 38.25 6.63 -2.42
CA SER A 51 37.44 5.92 -3.39
C SER A 51 36.84 4.69 -2.72
N ARG A 52 35.67 4.84 -2.10
CA ARG A 52 34.81 3.71 -1.76
C ARG A 52 34.02 3.36 -3.01
N ALA A 53 34.53 2.39 -3.76
CA ALA A 53 33.81 1.74 -4.85
C ALA A 53 32.46 1.25 -4.31
N SER A 54 31.40 1.97 -4.67
CA SER A 54 30.05 1.43 -4.64
C SER A 54 29.92 0.62 -5.92
N SER A 55 30.01 -0.70 -5.79
CA SER A 55 29.51 -1.61 -6.82
C SER A 55 28.00 -1.38 -6.91
N SER A 56 27.61 -0.42 -7.73
CA SER A 56 26.28 -0.38 -8.32
C SER A 56 26.31 -1.45 -9.39
N GLU A 57 25.91 -2.66 -9.03
CA GLU A 57 25.59 -3.69 -10.01
C GLU A 57 24.29 -3.25 -10.70
N SER A 58 24.41 -2.30 -11.64
CA SER A 58 23.42 -2.16 -12.71
C SER A 58 23.53 -3.43 -13.54
N ALA A 59 22.70 -4.42 -13.21
CA ALA A 59 22.45 -5.53 -14.10
C ALA A 59 21.83 -4.93 -15.37
N THR A 60 22.62 -4.91 -16.44
CA THR A 60 22.10 -4.69 -17.79
C THR A 60 21.32 -5.94 -18.16
N THR A 61 20.06 -6.03 -17.74
CA THR A 61 19.14 -7.06 -18.22
C THR A 61 18.90 -6.82 -19.70
N THR A 62 18.94 -7.90 -20.49
CA THR A 62 18.72 -7.83 -21.93
C THR A 62 17.22 -7.72 -22.21
N GLN A 63 16.81 -7.01 -23.27
CA GLN A 63 15.39 -6.93 -23.70
C GLN A 63 14.70 -8.32 -23.77
N ALA A 64 15.43 -9.36 -24.17
CA ALA A 64 14.90 -10.72 -24.22
C ALA A 64 14.59 -11.32 -22.83
N GLU A 65 15.29 -10.90 -21.78
CA GLU A 65 15.03 -11.32 -20.40
C GLU A 65 13.84 -10.57 -19.81
N GLU A 66 13.63 -9.31 -20.20
CA GLU A 66 12.45 -8.51 -19.83
C GLU A 66 11.17 -9.04 -20.48
N GLU A 67 11.21 -9.36 -21.78
CA GLU A 67 10.08 -9.96 -22.51
C GLU A 67 9.68 -11.31 -21.89
N ALA A 68 10.65 -12.18 -21.60
CA ALA A 68 10.41 -13.44 -20.92
C ALA A 68 9.82 -13.27 -19.50
N ALA A 69 10.17 -12.19 -18.80
CA ALA A 69 9.61 -11.89 -17.48
C ALA A 69 8.14 -11.45 -17.57
N VAL A 70 7.78 -10.66 -18.58
CA VAL A 70 6.38 -10.27 -18.84
C VAL A 70 5.53 -11.50 -19.16
N GLU A 71 6.01 -12.39 -20.03
CA GLU A 71 5.31 -13.65 -20.35
C GLU A 71 5.09 -14.52 -19.10
N LEU A 72 6.13 -14.66 -18.26
CA LEU A 72 6.04 -15.43 -17.01
C LEU A 72 4.98 -14.83 -16.07
N VAL A 73 4.94 -13.50 -15.92
CA VAL A 73 3.94 -12.82 -15.08
C VAL A 73 2.54 -13.02 -15.66
N ALA A 74 2.37 -12.87 -16.97
CA ALA A 74 1.08 -13.06 -17.62
C ALA A 74 0.54 -14.49 -17.41
N GLU A 75 1.38 -15.51 -17.56
CA GLU A 75 0.99 -16.89 -17.28
C GLU A 75 0.66 -17.10 -15.79
N ARG A 76 1.54 -16.64 -14.90
CA ARG A 76 1.45 -16.90 -13.47
C ARG A 76 0.28 -16.20 -12.80
N PHE A 77 -0.06 -14.99 -13.24
CA PHE A 77 -1.08 -14.11 -12.67
C PHE A 77 -2.30 -13.93 -13.58
N SER A 78 -2.47 -14.79 -14.57
CA SER A 78 -3.59 -14.78 -15.54
C SER A 78 -4.99 -14.74 -14.92
N THR A 79 -5.15 -15.10 -13.65
CA THR A 79 -6.45 -15.02 -12.96
C THR A 79 -6.76 -13.63 -12.40
N LEU A 80 -5.77 -12.73 -12.29
CA LEU A 80 -5.94 -11.39 -11.74
C LEU A 80 -6.45 -10.38 -12.77
N ALA A 81 -6.08 -10.52 -14.03
CA ALA A 81 -6.43 -9.56 -15.08
C ALA A 81 -6.68 -10.27 -16.42
N PRO A 82 -7.42 -9.66 -17.36
CA PRO A 82 -7.58 -10.22 -18.70
C PRO A 82 -6.24 -10.23 -19.48
N PRO A 83 -6.10 -11.06 -20.53
CA PRO A 83 -4.89 -11.11 -21.35
C PRO A 83 -4.52 -9.73 -21.94
N GLU A 84 -5.52 -8.98 -22.39
CA GLU A 84 -5.38 -7.61 -22.93
C GLU A 84 -4.69 -6.63 -21.97
N PHE A 85 -4.78 -6.88 -20.65
CA PHE A 85 -4.07 -6.08 -19.66
C PHE A 85 -2.57 -6.39 -19.65
N PHE A 86 -2.19 -7.67 -19.75
CA PHE A 86 -0.78 -8.06 -19.71
C PHE A 86 -0.01 -7.66 -20.96
N GLU A 87 -0.68 -7.56 -22.11
CA GLU A 87 -0.10 -7.04 -23.36
C GLU A 87 0.33 -5.56 -23.27
N GLN A 88 -0.16 -4.83 -22.26
CA GLN A 88 0.20 -3.43 -22.02
C GLN A 88 1.40 -3.27 -21.08
N LEU A 89 1.95 -4.36 -20.55
CA LEU A 89 3.16 -4.33 -19.73
C LEU A 89 4.40 -4.35 -20.63
N ASP A 90 5.34 -3.42 -20.38
CA ASP A 90 6.58 -3.31 -21.14
C ASP A 90 7.72 -4.07 -20.45
N THR A 91 7.77 -4.05 -19.12
CA THR A 91 8.87 -4.62 -18.34
C THR A 91 8.35 -5.18 -17.03
N CYS A 92 8.93 -6.30 -16.60
CA CYS A 92 8.68 -6.92 -15.31
C CYS A 92 10.00 -7.34 -14.67
N VAL A 93 10.14 -7.11 -13.37
CA VAL A 93 11.32 -7.49 -12.58
C VAL A 93 10.87 -8.27 -11.36
N ALA A 94 11.47 -9.44 -11.14
CA ALA A 94 11.25 -10.21 -9.91
C ALA A 94 11.91 -9.49 -8.72
N VAL A 95 11.20 -9.44 -7.60
CA VAL A 95 11.67 -8.86 -6.33
C VAL A 95 11.94 -10.01 -5.36
N ASP A 96 13.17 -10.06 -4.83
CA ASP A 96 13.79 -11.23 -4.16
C ASP A 96 13.09 -11.79 -2.91
N VAL A 97 11.98 -11.20 -2.44
CA VAL A 97 11.50 -11.47 -1.08
C VAL A 97 10.30 -12.43 -1.03
N GLU A 98 9.35 -12.43 -1.98
CA GLU A 98 8.09 -13.19 -1.82
C GLU A 98 7.40 -13.53 -3.16
N SER A 99 8.12 -14.11 -4.13
CA SER A 99 7.55 -14.44 -5.46
C SER A 99 6.75 -13.26 -6.04
N SER A 100 7.32 -12.08 -5.89
CA SER A 100 6.70 -10.80 -6.22
C SER A 100 7.35 -10.20 -7.45
N PHE A 101 6.58 -9.49 -8.25
CA PHE A 101 7.05 -8.87 -9.48
C PHE A 101 6.60 -7.42 -9.52
N ASP A 102 7.55 -6.53 -9.83
CA ASP A 102 7.26 -5.15 -10.16
C ASP A 102 7.24 -5.03 -11.68
N CYS A 103 6.07 -4.70 -12.23
CA CYS A 103 5.89 -4.50 -13.66
C CYS A 103 5.52 -3.05 -13.97
N SER A 104 5.86 -2.62 -15.18
CA SER A 104 5.53 -1.29 -15.67
C SER A 104 5.11 -1.33 -17.13
N GLY A 105 4.13 -0.49 -17.47
CA GLY A 105 3.73 -0.20 -18.83
C GLY A 105 3.56 1.30 -19.02
N ALA A 106 3.93 1.82 -20.21
CA ALA A 106 3.91 3.24 -20.50
C ALA A 106 2.52 3.88 -20.31
N ASP A 107 1.46 3.17 -20.70
CA ASP A 107 0.08 3.65 -20.64
C ASP A 107 -0.64 3.23 -19.35
N ILE A 108 -0.29 2.05 -18.82
CA ILE A 108 -0.97 1.46 -17.66
C ILE A 108 -0.30 1.76 -16.33
N GLY A 109 0.92 2.31 -16.33
CA GLY A 109 1.67 2.65 -15.12
C GLY A 109 2.35 1.45 -14.48
N GLN A 110 2.62 1.55 -13.18
CA GLN A 110 3.30 0.49 -12.42
C GLN A 110 2.30 -0.40 -11.67
N PHE A 111 2.60 -1.69 -11.65
CA PHE A 111 1.84 -2.73 -10.94
C PHE A 111 2.78 -3.62 -10.15
N GLN A 112 2.30 -4.07 -9.00
CA GLN A 112 2.99 -5.02 -8.15
C GLN A 112 2.16 -6.30 -8.09
N PHE A 113 2.78 -7.43 -8.37
CA PHE A 113 2.19 -8.75 -8.29
C PHE A 113 2.77 -9.51 -7.12
N PHE A 114 1.93 -10.22 -6.39
CA PHE A 114 2.32 -11.03 -5.24
C PHE A 114 1.64 -12.39 -5.31
N ASP A 115 2.41 -13.42 -5.03
CA ASP A 115 1.96 -14.81 -4.94
C ASP A 115 2.18 -15.27 -3.49
N SER A 116 1.19 -15.00 -2.63
CA SER A 116 1.22 -15.24 -1.18
C SER A 116 -0.19 -15.28 -0.58
N ASP A 117 -0.61 -16.47 -0.13
CA ASP A 117 -1.92 -16.69 0.53
C ASP A 117 -2.14 -15.75 1.72
N SER A 118 -1.07 -15.51 2.50
CA SER A 118 -1.14 -14.63 3.67
C SER A 118 -1.39 -13.17 3.27
N LYS A 119 -0.79 -12.75 2.15
CA LYS A 119 -1.00 -11.40 1.61
C LYS A 119 -2.40 -11.28 1.00
N ALA A 120 -2.88 -12.28 0.26
CA ALA A 120 -4.24 -12.29 -0.28
C ALA A 120 -5.29 -12.20 0.84
N ALA A 121 -5.19 -13.04 1.87
CA ALA A 121 -6.13 -13.04 2.98
C ALA A 121 -6.15 -11.73 3.79
N SER A 122 -4.98 -11.15 4.06
CA SER A 122 -4.87 -9.86 4.78
C SER A 122 -5.34 -8.69 3.93
N THR A 123 -5.10 -8.73 2.62
CA THR A 123 -5.53 -7.69 1.68
C THR A 123 -7.05 -7.73 1.47
N THR A 124 -7.64 -8.92 1.36
CA THR A 124 -9.10 -9.08 1.33
C THR A 124 -9.76 -8.48 2.57
N GLN A 125 -9.25 -8.80 3.78
CA GLN A 125 -9.75 -8.18 5.02
C GLN A 125 -9.65 -6.65 5.01
N LEU A 126 -8.53 -6.11 4.51
CA LEU A 126 -8.34 -4.67 4.40
C LEU A 126 -9.38 -4.03 3.47
N LEU A 127 -9.65 -4.66 2.32
CA LEU A 127 -10.62 -4.16 1.35
C LEU A 127 -12.07 -4.25 1.85
N THR A 128 -12.43 -5.31 2.58
CA THR A 128 -13.81 -5.56 3.02
C THR A 128 -14.16 -4.89 4.35
N GLU A 129 -13.19 -4.69 5.25
CA GLU A 129 -13.47 -4.19 6.60
C GLU A 129 -13.17 -2.70 6.80
N LEU A 130 -12.25 -2.11 6.01
CA LEU A 130 -11.88 -0.72 6.21
C LEU A 130 -12.89 0.26 5.59
N ARG A 131 -13.22 1.30 6.36
CA ARG A 131 -14.10 2.39 5.92
C ARG A 131 -13.52 3.22 4.77
N SER A 132 -12.19 3.23 4.65
CA SER A 132 -11.44 3.85 3.56
C SER A 132 -11.35 3.00 2.29
N SER A 133 -11.93 1.80 2.30
CA SER A 133 -11.96 0.89 1.16
C SER A 133 -13.30 0.94 0.43
N ARG A 134 -13.26 0.65 -0.86
CA ARG A 134 -14.44 0.49 -1.72
C ARG A 134 -14.23 -0.75 -2.58
N ILE A 135 -15.27 -1.55 -2.71
CA ILE A 135 -15.28 -2.78 -3.50
C ILE A 135 -16.08 -2.49 -4.77
N VAL A 136 -15.60 -3.00 -5.89
CA VAL A 136 -16.30 -2.97 -7.19
C VAL A 136 -16.81 -4.36 -7.56
N GLU A 137 -16.09 -5.39 -7.14
CA GLU A 137 -16.47 -6.78 -7.33
C GLU A 137 -16.06 -7.60 -6.10
N ASP A 138 -16.98 -8.42 -5.59
CA ASP A 138 -16.69 -9.42 -4.57
C ASP A 138 -17.50 -10.69 -4.84
N THR A 139 -16.79 -11.75 -5.24
CA THR A 139 -17.34 -13.09 -5.47
C THR A 139 -16.92 -14.07 -4.36
N GLY A 140 -16.23 -13.61 -3.33
CA GLY A 140 -15.53 -14.41 -2.33
C GLY A 140 -14.20 -14.99 -2.84
N GLU A 141 -14.18 -15.55 -4.05
CA GLU A 141 -12.95 -16.07 -4.68
C GLU A 141 -12.11 -14.96 -5.29
N ARG A 142 -12.76 -13.96 -5.88
CA ARG A 142 -12.13 -12.78 -6.45
C ARG A 142 -12.71 -11.51 -5.84
N VAL A 143 -11.82 -10.58 -5.47
CA VAL A 143 -12.19 -9.27 -4.93
C VAL A 143 -11.44 -8.19 -5.68
N VAL A 144 -12.16 -7.21 -6.21
CA VAL A 144 -11.60 -6.03 -6.88
C VAL A 144 -12.07 -4.78 -6.16
N GLY A 145 -11.14 -3.89 -5.85
CA GLY A 145 -11.48 -2.64 -5.18
C GLY A 145 -10.29 -1.71 -5.04
N TRP A 146 -10.47 -0.69 -4.22
CA TRP A 146 -9.37 0.19 -3.83
C TRP A 146 -9.48 0.62 -2.37
N SER A 147 -8.35 1.01 -1.80
CA SER A 147 -8.29 1.70 -0.51
C SER A 147 -7.65 3.08 -0.68
N THR A 148 -8.21 4.09 -0.02
CA THR A 148 -7.66 5.45 -0.07
C THR A 148 -6.57 5.64 0.98
N LEU A 149 -5.44 6.20 0.57
CA LEU A 149 -4.32 6.58 1.42
C LEU A 149 -3.91 8.03 1.12
N GLY A 150 -4.37 8.97 1.94
CA GLY A 150 -4.14 10.39 1.70
C GLY A 150 -4.82 10.86 0.42
N THR A 151 -4.05 11.36 -0.54
CA THR A 151 -4.51 11.77 -1.89
C THR A 151 -4.17 10.74 -2.98
N SER A 152 -3.86 9.51 -2.55
CA SER A 152 -3.64 8.37 -3.42
C SER A 152 -4.66 7.27 -3.13
N ALA A 153 -4.85 6.38 -4.08
CA ALA A 153 -5.60 5.15 -3.92
C ALA A 153 -4.74 3.95 -4.31
N ILE A 154 -4.90 2.85 -3.61
CA ILE A 154 -4.29 1.56 -3.96
C ILE A 154 -5.39 0.71 -4.58
N ILE A 155 -5.41 0.63 -5.91
CA ILE A 155 -6.26 -0.31 -6.65
C ILE A 155 -5.70 -1.70 -6.42
N THR A 156 -6.59 -2.65 -6.12
CA THR A 156 -6.22 -4.00 -5.76
C THR A 156 -7.15 -5.01 -6.40
N VAL A 157 -6.58 -6.07 -6.95
CA VAL A 157 -7.28 -7.30 -7.31
C VAL A 157 -6.72 -8.44 -6.49
N VAL A 158 -7.59 -9.24 -5.88
CA VAL A 158 -7.24 -10.42 -5.10
C VAL A 158 -7.90 -11.63 -5.73
N ASP A 159 -7.12 -12.70 -5.90
CA ASP A 159 -7.62 -14.05 -6.12
C ASP A 159 -7.32 -14.88 -4.85
N ASN A 160 -8.35 -15.07 -4.03
CA ASN A 160 -8.28 -15.82 -2.78
C ASN A 160 -8.09 -17.33 -3.02
N SER A 161 -8.41 -17.84 -4.22
CA SER A 161 -8.26 -19.26 -4.56
C SER A 161 -6.81 -19.61 -4.90
N LYS A 162 -6.07 -18.65 -5.47
CA LYS A 162 -4.66 -18.79 -5.85
C LYS A 162 -3.69 -18.13 -4.87
N GLY A 163 -4.18 -17.36 -3.92
CA GLY A 163 -3.35 -16.60 -2.99
C GLY A 163 -2.62 -15.45 -3.69
N GLN A 164 -3.22 -14.85 -4.71
CA GLN A 164 -2.55 -13.85 -5.54
C GLN A 164 -3.13 -12.46 -5.36
N VAL A 165 -2.28 -11.46 -5.49
CA VAL A 165 -2.65 -10.05 -5.36
C VAL A 165 -1.96 -9.24 -6.43
N MET A 166 -2.70 -8.36 -7.10
CA MET A 166 -2.18 -7.31 -7.96
C MET A 166 -2.53 -5.97 -7.34
N GLN A 167 -1.56 -5.06 -7.23
CA GLN A 167 -1.75 -3.73 -6.68
C GLN A 167 -1.20 -2.64 -7.59
N GLN A 168 -1.91 -1.52 -7.65
CA GLN A 168 -1.44 -0.30 -8.29
C GLN A 168 -1.70 0.89 -7.39
N LEU A 169 -0.68 1.72 -7.18
CA LEU A 169 -0.82 3.02 -6.54
C LEU A 169 -1.16 4.07 -7.61
N VAL A 170 -2.30 4.73 -7.46
CA VAL A 170 -2.72 5.86 -8.30
C VAL A 170 -2.93 7.12 -7.46
N SER A 171 -2.79 8.29 -8.07
CA SER A 171 -3.17 9.55 -7.43
C SER A 171 -4.65 9.83 -7.68
N SER A 172 -5.45 9.90 -6.61
CA SER A 172 -6.89 10.15 -6.71
C SER A 172 -7.24 11.57 -7.13
N ASP A 173 -6.26 12.49 -7.12
CA ASP A 173 -6.42 13.85 -7.65
C ASP A 173 -6.32 13.90 -9.19
N ARG A 174 -5.79 12.84 -9.81
CA ARG A 174 -5.52 12.77 -11.26
C ARG A 174 -6.54 11.93 -12.00
N GLU A 175 -6.88 10.77 -11.46
CA GLU A 175 -7.78 9.78 -12.08
C GLU A 175 -8.61 9.14 -10.97
N ASP A 176 -9.92 8.98 -11.20
CA ASP A 176 -10.79 8.28 -10.26
C ASP A 176 -10.42 6.78 -10.26
N PRO A 177 -10.23 6.15 -9.08
CA PRO A 177 -9.78 4.77 -9.00
C PRO A 177 -10.77 3.77 -9.61
N ARG A 178 -12.07 4.06 -9.59
CA ARG A 178 -13.08 3.18 -10.20
C ARG A 178 -13.06 3.29 -11.72
N GLU A 179 -13.01 4.51 -12.25
CA GLU A 179 -12.82 4.72 -13.69
C GLU A 179 -11.54 4.02 -14.18
N ARG A 180 -10.47 4.08 -13.38
CA ARG A 180 -9.23 3.37 -13.67
C ARG A 180 -9.39 1.85 -13.71
N ILE A 181 -10.09 1.26 -12.74
CA ILE A 181 -10.37 -0.19 -12.71
C ILE A 181 -11.09 -0.64 -13.99
N ILE A 182 -12.08 0.13 -14.45
CA ILE A 182 -12.84 -0.16 -15.68
C ILE A 182 -11.94 -0.02 -16.91
N LYS A 183 -11.16 1.07 -17.00
CA LYS A 183 -10.25 1.33 -18.13
C LYS A 183 -9.19 0.24 -18.29
N LEU A 184 -8.75 -0.35 -17.18
CA LEU A 184 -7.81 -1.47 -17.17
C LEU A 184 -8.47 -2.82 -17.51
N GLY A 185 -9.80 -2.87 -17.69
CA GLY A 185 -10.55 -4.09 -17.99
C GLY A 185 -10.60 -5.08 -16.82
N LEU A 186 -10.42 -4.61 -15.57
CA LEU A 186 -10.33 -5.50 -14.41
C LEU A 186 -11.70 -6.01 -13.94
N VAL A 187 -12.76 -5.33 -14.35
CA VAL A 187 -14.18 -5.65 -14.14
C VAL A 187 -14.98 -5.22 -15.36
N ASP A 188 -16.15 -5.83 -15.55
CA ASP A 188 -17.12 -5.37 -16.54
C ASP A 188 -17.83 -4.07 -16.08
N GLU A 189 -18.22 -3.22 -17.03
CA GLU A 189 -18.93 -1.95 -16.76
C GLU A 189 -20.23 -2.17 -15.97
N ASP A 190 -20.94 -3.28 -16.24
CA ASP A 190 -22.17 -3.66 -15.54
C ASP A 190 -21.91 -4.04 -14.06
N SER A 191 -20.80 -4.73 -13.79
CA SER A 191 -20.37 -5.10 -12.43
C SER A 191 -20.01 -3.84 -11.63
N ALA A 192 -19.37 -2.88 -12.30
CA ALA A 192 -19.06 -1.60 -11.70
C ALA A 192 -20.32 -0.79 -11.35
N ALA A 193 -21.35 -0.78 -12.21
CA ALA A 193 -22.59 -0.02 -11.99
C ALA A 193 -23.48 -0.57 -10.85
N ALA A 194 -23.45 -1.89 -10.61
CA ALA A 194 -24.25 -2.53 -9.56
C ALA A 194 -23.94 -1.97 -8.15
N THR A 195 -22.69 -1.56 -7.91
CA THR A 195 -22.24 -1.02 -6.62
C THR A 195 -22.81 0.39 -6.32
N GLU A 196 -23.23 1.17 -7.33
CA GLU A 196 -23.83 2.50 -7.09
C GLU A 196 -25.25 2.43 -6.55
N THR A 197 -25.99 1.38 -6.89
CA THR A 197 -27.42 1.31 -6.62
C THR A 197 -27.72 0.99 -5.14
N GLU A 198 -26.80 0.33 -4.43
CA GLU A 198 -26.95 0.08 -2.98
C GLU A 198 -26.68 1.34 -2.13
N THR A 199 -25.80 2.25 -2.55
CA THR A 199 -25.53 3.47 -1.77
C THR A 199 -26.62 4.54 -1.94
N ALA A 200 -27.32 4.55 -3.07
CA ALA A 200 -28.39 5.53 -3.34
C ALA A 200 -29.72 5.22 -2.62
N THR A 201 -29.93 4.01 -2.13
CA THR A 201 -31.23 3.62 -1.53
C THR A 201 -31.32 3.89 -0.02
N GLU A 202 -30.21 4.12 0.68
CA GLU A 202 -30.24 4.44 2.12
C GLU A 202 -30.51 5.94 2.40
N THR A 203 -30.29 6.83 1.43
CA THR A 203 -30.64 8.28 1.55
C THR A 203 -32.01 8.57 0.92
N ALA A 204 -33.03 7.75 1.20
CA ALA A 204 -34.41 8.05 0.80
C ALA A 204 -35.45 7.72 1.87
N GLN A 205 -35.06 7.06 2.97
CA GLN A 205 -36.00 6.66 4.03
C GLN A 205 -35.94 7.51 5.31
N GLU A 206 -35.15 8.60 5.35
CA GLU A 206 -35.09 9.52 6.50
C GLU A 206 -35.51 10.95 6.12
N THR A 207 -36.62 11.13 5.38
CA THR A 207 -37.23 12.48 5.24
C THR A 207 -38.75 12.49 5.34
N GLU A 208 -39.40 11.34 5.60
CA GLU A 208 -40.86 11.25 5.67
C GLU A 208 -41.32 10.76 7.05
N GLN A 209 -40.93 11.45 8.13
CA GLN A 209 -41.58 11.32 9.43
C GLN A 209 -41.30 12.52 10.33
N SER A 210 -41.74 13.71 9.90
CA SER A 210 -41.84 14.88 10.78
C SER A 210 -42.97 15.79 10.31
N GLU A 211 -44.19 15.25 10.30
CA GLU A 211 -45.39 16.07 10.36
C GLU A 211 -46.27 15.53 11.50
N PRO A 212 -46.33 16.22 12.66
CA PRO A 212 -47.48 16.10 13.53
C PRO A 212 -48.44 17.25 13.23
N ALA A 213 -49.58 16.88 12.67
CA ALA A 213 -50.80 17.66 12.70
C ALA A 213 -51.29 17.81 14.15
N SER A 214 -51.51 19.06 14.59
CA SER A 214 -52.65 19.57 15.40
C SER A 214 -52.24 20.78 16.23
#